data_AF-A0A8J9YM95-F1
#
_entry.id   AF-A0A8J9YM95-F1
#
_cell.length_a   1.000
_cell.length_b   1.000
_cell.length_c   1.000
_cell.angle_alpha   90.00
_cell.angle_beta   90.00
_cell.angle_gamma   90.00
#
_symmetry.space_group_name_H-M   'P 1'
#
loop_
_entity.id
_entity.type
_entity.pdbx_description
1 polymer ?
#
loop_
_entity_poly.entity_id
_entity_poly.type
_entity_poly.pdbx_seq_one_letter_code
_entity_poly.pdbx_strand_id
1 'polypeptide(L)'
;MTTVSEKYLQTVINNVASELHLKEWSFTKKSFENVAQNYFGLLIPINLIGKVCGNYINFPIVLKLAPTDERFRKTITPAYSVKSVCLCHGDIWKENILFQYENNIPQSACIIDYQTTRVSSPAYDLLYLIVSSTSASLRKIHFNQFLDTYYQTLEETLLLCDVEPKKVYSKDMLFYDLKMVGPACLIVANTAIWLSSGLQQEGHVRSKVILTTEEEKEQAENKYREIVSGIIDDLSSYGYLLL
;
A
#
# COMPACT_ATOMS: atom_id res chain seq x y z
N MET A 1 -0.85 2.40 27.81
CA MET A 1 -1.53 2.70 26.53
C MET A 1 -1.40 4.20 26.31
N THR A 2 -0.57 4.63 25.38
CA THR A 2 -0.49 6.02 24.92
C THR A 2 -1.74 6.31 24.10
N THR A 3 -2.70 7.04 24.67
CA THR A 3 -3.91 7.47 23.97
C THR A 3 -3.57 8.61 23.01
N VAL A 4 -4.17 8.63 21.82
CA VAL A 4 -4.06 9.81 20.94
C VAL A 4 -4.65 11.01 21.67
N SER A 5 -3.84 12.06 21.86
CA SER A 5 -4.31 13.27 22.53
C SER A 5 -5.37 13.98 21.69
N GLU A 6 -6.38 14.57 22.35
CA GLU A 6 -7.38 15.40 21.68
C GLU A 6 -6.74 16.55 20.88
N LYS A 7 -5.64 17.11 21.40
CA LYS A 7 -4.87 18.15 20.72
C LYS A 7 -4.30 17.69 19.37
N TYR A 8 -3.72 16.49 19.32
CA TYR A 8 -3.20 15.93 18.06
C TYR A 8 -4.35 15.67 17.08
N LEU A 9 -5.45 15.09 17.57
CA LEU A 9 -6.63 14.82 16.76
C LEU A 9 -7.23 16.10 16.16
N GLN A 10 -7.39 17.15 16.98
CA GLN A 10 -7.84 18.46 16.55
C GLN A 10 -6.94 19.02 15.45
N THR A 11 -5.61 18.88 15.59
CA THR A 11 -4.64 19.35 14.59
C THR A 11 -4.83 18.63 13.25
N VAL A 12 -4.96 17.29 13.27
CA VAL A 12 -5.19 16.50 12.06
C VAL A 12 -6.50 16.91 11.38
N ILE A 13 -7.58 17.08 12.14
CA ILE A 13 -8.89 17.44 11.58
C ILE A 13 -8.91 18.87 11.05
N ASN A 14 -8.19 19.81 11.71
CA ASN A 14 -8.00 21.17 11.18
C ASN A 14 -7.40 21.12 9.76
N ASN A 15 -6.37 20.29 9.56
CA ASN A 15 -5.73 20.15 8.25
C ASN A 15 -6.71 19.57 7.23
N VAL A 16 -7.43 18.50 7.58
CA VAL A 16 -8.44 17.90 6.69
C VAL A 16 -9.55 18.89 6.33
N ALA A 17 -10.08 19.64 7.30
CA ALA A 17 -11.12 20.63 7.07
C ALA A 17 -10.64 21.79 6.17
N SER A 18 -9.36 22.18 6.30
CA SER A 18 -8.72 23.19 5.45
C SER A 18 -8.59 22.73 4.01
N GLU A 19 -8.08 21.51 3.79
CA GLU A 19 -7.96 20.90 2.45
C GLU A 19 -9.31 20.70 1.77
N LEU A 20 -10.36 20.37 2.55
CA LEU A 20 -11.74 20.27 2.06
C LEU A 20 -12.46 21.62 1.94
N HIS A 21 -11.79 22.74 2.22
CA HIS A 21 -12.33 24.09 2.19
C HIS A 21 -13.60 24.30 3.03
N LEU A 22 -13.71 23.61 4.17
CA LEU A 22 -14.87 23.69 5.06
C LEU A 22 -14.85 24.99 5.88
N LYS A 23 -16.02 25.65 5.98
CA LYS A 23 -16.26 26.76 6.91
C LYS A 23 -17.16 26.29 8.06
N GLU A 24 -17.04 26.88 9.25
CA GLU A 24 -17.92 26.57 10.41
C GLU A 24 -18.09 25.06 10.65
N TRP A 25 -17.00 24.36 10.98
CA TRP A 25 -17.00 22.90 11.08
C TRP A 25 -16.87 22.40 12.53
N SER A 26 -17.39 21.21 12.78
CA SER A 26 -17.21 20.45 14.02
C SER A 26 -17.07 18.96 13.72
N PHE A 27 -16.54 18.19 14.65
CA PHE A 27 -16.42 16.75 14.50
C PHE A 27 -16.86 16.03 15.75
N THR A 28 -17.37 14.82 15.57
CA THR A 28 -17.62 13.89 16.66
C THR A 28 -16.82 12.62 16.44
N LYS A 29 -16.08 12.20 17.47
CA LYS A 29 -15.36 10.94 17.48
C LYS A 29 -16.36 9.82 17.79
N LYS A 30 -16.40 8.78 16.95
CA LYS A 30 -17.09 7.53 17.31
C LYS A 30 -16.09 6.58 17.98
N SER A 31 -16.43 6.06 19.15
CA SER A 31 -15.69 4.97 19.77
C SER A 31 -16.10 3.64 19.14
N PHE A 32 -15.14 2.82 18.73
CA PHE A 32 -15.40 1.39 18.66
C PHE A 32 -15.51 0.85 20.09
N GLU A 33 -16.35 -0.16 20.34
CA GLU A 33 -16.33 -0.90 21.61
C GLU A 33 -14.95 -1.53 21.88
N ASN A 34 -14.16 -1.76 20.81
CA ASN A 34 -12.73 -2.04 20.88
C ASN A 34 -12.01 -1.13 19.89
N VAL A 35 -11.21 -0.17 20.36
CA VAL A 35 -10.27 0.55 19.49
C VAL A 35 -9.37 -0.50 18.82
N ALA A 36 -9.57 -0.74 17.53
CA ALA A 36 -8.73 -1.64 16.74
C ALA A 36 -7.40 -0.93 16.45
N GLN A 37 -6.53 -0.89 17.46
CA GLN A 37 -5.12 -0.62 17.26
C GLN A 37 -4.45 -1.94 16.91
N ASN A 38 -3.92 -2.04 15.71
CA ASN A 38 -3.12 -3.18 15.30
C ASN A 38 -1.73 -2.71 14.87
N TYR A 39 -0.94 -3.66 14.36
CA TYR A 39 0.40 -3.41 13.87
C TYR A 39 0.46 -2.25 12.84
N PHE A 40 -0.62 -2.06 12.08
CA PHE A 40 -0.65 -1.20 10.92
C PHE A 40 -1.26 0.20 11.14
N GLY A 41 -1.78 0.48 12.33
CA GLY A 41 -2.29 1.80 12.65
C GLY A 41 -3.44 1.80 13.65
N LEU A 42 -3.93 3.01 13.88
CA LEU A 42 -5.11 3.31 14.66
C LEU A 42 -6.18 3.86 13.72
N LEU A 43 -7.32 3.18 13.64
CA LEU A 43 -8.48 3.64 12.89
C LEU A 43 -9.45 4.39 13.81
N ILE A 44 -9.79 5.63 13.44
CA ILE A 44 -10.73 6.48 14.18
C ILE A 44 -11.84 6.94 13.23
N PRO A 45 -13.06 6.41 13.33
CA PRO A 45 -14.20 6.90 12.57
C PRO A 45 -14.64 8.26 13.12
N ILE A 46 -14.78 9.22 12.21
CA ILE A 46 -15.14 10.59 12.50
C ILE A 46 -16.29 10.99 11.59
N ASN A 47 -17.31 11.58 12.18
CA ASN A 47 -18.29 12.34 11.44
C ASN A 47 -17.83 13.80 11.45
N LEU A 48 -17.27 14.27 10.34
CA LEU A 48 -16.86 15.66 10.16
C LEU A 48 -18.02 16.42 9.51
N ILE A 49 -18.55 17.43 10.19
CA ILE A 49 -19.66 18.23 9.69
C ILE A 49 -19.13 19.64 9.45
N GLY A 50 -19.32 20.15 8.23
CA GLY A 50 -18.86 21.49 7.86
C GLY A 50 -19.75 22.14 6.82
N LYS A 51 -19.68 23.46 6.72
CA LYS A 51 -20.47 24.26 5.79
C LYS A 51 -19.70 24.49 4.50
N VAL A 52 -20.28 24.04 3.38
CA VAL A 52 -19.76 24.25 2.02
C VAL A 52 -20.84 24.97 1.22
N CYS A 53 -20.50 26.11 0.62
CA CYS A 53 -21.44 26.95 -0.14
C CYS A 53 -22.75 27.26 0.61
N GLY A 54 -22.69 27.43 1.94
CA GLY A 54 -23.84 27.77 2.78
C GLY A 54 -24.62 26.57 3.34
N ASN A 55 -24.39 25.34 2.84
CA ASN A 55 -25.06 24.13 3.31
C ASN A 55 -24.15 23.31 4.22
N TYR A 56 -24.71 22.73 5.29
CA TYR A 56 -23.99 21.77 6.11
C TYR A 56 -23.91 20.42 5.40
N ILE A 57 -22.70 19.92 5.27
CA ILE A 57 -22.39 18.62 4.68
C ILE A 57 -21.74 17.74 5.76
N ASN A 58 -22.17 16.48 5.81
CA ASN A 58 -21.58 15.46 6.67
C ASN A 58 -20.61 14.60 5.87
N PHE A 59 -19.36 14.56 6.31
CA PHE A 59 -18.28 13.75 5.76
C PHE A 59 -17.96 12.62 6.75
N PRO A 60 -18.53 11.42 6.56
CA PRO A 60 -18.10 10.25 7.31
C PRO A 60 -16.70 9.86 6.81
N ILE A 61 -15.69 10.01 7.68
CA ILE A 61 -14.31 9.67 7.38
C ILE A 61 -13.78 8.66 8.40
N VAL A 62 -12.79 7.86 8.01
CA VAL A 62 -12.02 7.04 8.93
C VAL A 62 -10.58 7.55 8.90
N LEU A 63 -10.15 8.18 10.00
CA LEU A 63 -8.75 8.57 10.13
C LEU A 63 -7.91 7.32 10.38
N LYS A 64 -6.85 7.17 9.59
CA LYS A 64 -5.80 6.20 9.85
C LYS A 64 -4.57 6.91 10.38
N LEU A 65 -4.25 6.67 11.65
CA LEU A 65 -3.08 7.24 12.32
C LEU A 65 -2.02 6.16 12.56
N ALA A 66 -0.75 6.57 12.62
CA ALA A 66 0.32 5.66 13.04
C ALA A 66 0.03 5.10 14.44
N PRO A 67 0.46 3.86 14.76
CA PRO A 67 0.28 3.30 16.09
C PRO A 67 0.88 4.21 17.17
N THR A 68 0.17 4.40 18.28
CA THR A 68 0.66 5.18 19.42
C THR A 68 1.55 4.36 20.35
N ASP A 69 1.47 3.03 20.27
CA ASP A 69 2.33 2.11 20.99
C ASP A 69 3.67 1.97 20.25
N GLU A 70 4.77 2.29 20.93
CA GLU A 70 6.11 2.21 20.35
C GLU A 70 6.49 0.80 19.90
N ARG A 71 5.91 -0.25 20.49
CA ARG A 71 6.15 -1.64 20.08
C ARG A 71 5.63 -1.90 18.66
N PHE A 72 4.54 -1.23 18.26
CA PHE A 72 3.97 -1.31 16.91
C PHE A 72 4.59 -0.27 15.96
N ARG A 73 5.18 0.81 16.46
CA ARG A 73 5.99 1.74 15.62
C ARG A 73 7.30 1.10 15.12
N LYS A 74 7.71 -0.03 15.69
CA LYS A 74 9.02 -0.65 15.51
C LYS A 74 9.15 -1.62 14.33
N THR A 75 8.35 -1.52 13.27
CA THR A 75 8.45 -2.51 12.17
C THR A 75 8.78 -1.83 10.88
N ILE A 76 9.89 -2.34 10.35
CA ILE A 76 10.50 -2.04 9.07
C ILE A 76 10.65 -0.53 8.87
N THR A 77 11.47 0.09 9.72
CA THR A 77 12.40 1.07 9.17
C THR A 77 13.40 0.23 8.34
N PRO A 78 13.39 0.22 6.99
CA PRO A 78 14.67 0.04 6.34
C PRO A 78 15.50 1.22 6.86
N ALA A 79 16.59 0.90 7.53
CA ALA A 79 17.44 1.85 8.24
C ALA A 79 17.80 3.06 7.36
N TYR A 80 16.97 4.12 7.33
CA TYR A 80 17.18 5.43 6.70
C TYR A 80 17.82 5.44 5.29
N SER A 81 17.81 4.31 4.59
CA SER A 81 18.70 4.10 3.46
C SER A 81 18.03 4.36 2.13
N VAL A 82 16.76 4.78 2.12
CA VAL A 82 15.99 5.23 0.94
C VAL A 82 16.11 6.75 0.76
N LYS A 83 15.89 7.23 -0.47
CA LYS A 83 16.07 8.64 -0.84
C LYS A 83 14.87 9.51 -0.52
N SER A 84 13.65 8.95 -0.55
CA SER A 84 12.44 9.69 -0.20
C SER A 84 11.38 8.75 0.38
N VAL A 85 10.41 9.34 1.06
CA VAL A 85 9.29 8.62 1.66
C VAL A 85 7.98 9.35 1.39
N CYS A 86 6.91 8.58 1.20
CA CYS A 86 5.55 9.08 1.08
C CYS A 86 4.58 8.16 1.84
N LEU A 87 3.30 8.53 1.86
CA LEU A 87 2.26 7.64 2.35
C LEU A 87 2.00 6.55 1.31
N CYS A 88 2.44 5.33 1.60
CA CYS A 88 2.25 4.15 0.76
C CYS A 88 1.01 3.38 1.18
N HIS A 89 0.34 2.74 0.22
CA HIS A 89 -0.74 1.78 0.44
C HIS A 89 -0.28 0.63 1.34
N GLY A 90 0.93 0.11 1.13
CA GLY A 90 1.59 -0.82 2.03
C GLY A 90 1.24 -2.30 1.85
N ASP A 91 0.12 -2.61 1.19
CA ASP A 91 -0.29 -3.94 0.73
C ASP A 91 -0.99 -3.86 -0.63
N ILE A 92 -0.32 -3.24 -1.61
CA ILE A 92 -0.86 -3.07 -2.96
C ILE A 92 -0.54 -4.29 -3.84
N TRP A 93 -1.58 -5.00 -4.27
CA TRP A 93 -1.50 -6.15 -5.17
C TRP A 93 -2.85 -6.33 -5.86
N LYS A 94 -2.92 -7.17 -6.90
CA LYS A 94 -4.09 -7.32 -7.78
C LYS A 94 -5.42 -7.58 -7.04
N GLU A 95 -5.40 -8.25 -5.89
CA GLU A 95 -6.63 -8.54 -5.12
C GLU A 95 -7.18 -7.31 -4.38
N ASN A 96 -6.36 -6.27 -4.21
CA ASN A 96 -6.71 -5.00 -3.58
C ASN A 96 -6.97 -3.89 -4.62
N ILE A 97 -7.18 -4.25 -5.89
CA ILE A 97 -7.54 -3.33 -6.97
C ILE A 97 -8.84 -3.82 -7.63
N LEU A 98 -9.89 -3.03 -7.51
CA LEU A 98 -11.15 -3.26 -8.21
C LEU A 98 -11.11 -2.59 -9.57
N PHE A 99 -11.56 -3.28 -10.60
CA PHE A 99 -11.65 -2.73 -11.96
C PHE A 99 -13.11 -2.64 -12.41
N GLN A 100 -13.48 -1.50 -12.99
CA GLN A 100 -14.75 -1.35 -13.71
C GLN A 100 -14.55 -1.79 -15.15
N TYR A 101 -15.44 -2.63 -15.68
CA TYR A 101 -15.36 -3.15 -17.04
C TYR A 101 -16.54 -2.70 -17.89
N GLU A 102 -16.26 -2.35 -19.14
CA GLU A 102 -17.25 -2.19 -20.21
C GLU A 102 -16.79 -3.02 -21.42
N ASN A 103 -17.64 -3.89 -21.94
CA ASN A 103 -17.31 -4.79 -23.06
C ASN A 103 -16.00 -5.59 -22.83
N ASN A 104 -15.77 -6.07 -21.60
CA ASN A 104 -14.54 -6.76 -21.16
C ASN A 104 -13.25 -5.92 -21.22
N ILE A 105 -13.36 -4.60 -21.37
CA ILE A 105 -12.23 -3.66 -21.34
C ILE A 105 -12.27 -2.90 -20.01
N PRO A 106 -11.18 -2.90 -19.22
CA PRO A 106 -11.12 -2.14 -17.98
C PRO A 106 -11.15 -0.64 -18.28
N GLN A 107 -12.12 0.07 -17.70
CA GLN A 107 -12.33 1.51 -17.89
C GLN A 107 -11.75 2.34 -16.74
N SER A 108 -11.80 1.82 -15.52
CA SER A 108 -11.30 2.49 -14.33
C SER A 108 -10.83 1.48 -13.28
N ALA A 109 -10.01 1.94 -12.33
CA ALA A 109 -9.52 1.16 -11.22
C ALA A 109 -9.75 1.90 -9.89
N CYS A 110 -10.05 1.14 -8.84
CA CYS A 110 -10.22 1.63 -7.47
C CYS A 110 -9.40 0.77 -6.51
N ILE A 111 -8.45 1.38 -5.82
CA ILE A 111 -7.61 0.71 -4.82
C ILE A 111 -8.40 0.64 -3.50
N ILE A 112 -8.39 -0.53 -2.87
CA ILE A 112 -9.09 -0.82 -1.61
C ILE A 112 -8.12 -1.44 -0.58
N ASP A 113 -8.61 -1.64 0.64
CA ASP A 113 -7.86 -2.29 1.74
C ASP A 113 -6.59 -1.56 2.20
N TYR A 114 -6.79 -0.29 2.59
CA TYR A 114 -5.76 0.58 3.18
C TYR A 114 -5.36 0.18 4.61
N GLN A 115 -5.60 -1.06 5.05
CA GLN A 115 -5.33 -1.47 6.43
C GLN A 115 -3.84 -1.46 6.78
N THR A 116 -2.93 -1.57 5.80
CA THR A 116 -1.46 -1.62 5.98
C THR A 116 -0.70 -0.34 5.55
N THR A 117 -1.42 0.69 5.10
CA THR A 117 -0.89 2.02 4.78
C THR A 117 0.05 2.56 5.84
N ARG A 118 1.20 3.05 5.40
CA ARG A 118 2.31 3.51 6.23
C ARG A 118 3.20 4.47 5.45
N VAL A 119 4.04 5.22 6.16
CA VAL A 119 5.10 6.01 5.50
C VAL A 119 6.23 5.07 5.09
N SER A 120 6.56 5.03 3.80
CA SER A 120 7.58 4.16 3.22
C SER A 120 8.12 4.78 1.92
N SER A 121 9.13 4.16 1.31
CA SER A 121 9.55 4.55 -0.05
C SER A 121 8.45 4.19 -1.06
N PRO A 122 8.12 5.08 -2.02
CA PRO A 122 7.18 4.77 -3.11
C PRO A 122 7.65 3.61 -3.98
N ALA A 123 8.95 3.32 -4.03
CA ALA A 123 9.51 2.16 -4.72
C ALA A 123 8.99 0.83 -4.15
N TYR A 124 8.63 0.81 -2.86
CA TYR A 124 8.13 -0.40 -2.19
C TYR A 124 6.81 -0.86 -2.81
N ASP A 125 5.83 0.05 -2.88
CA ASP A 125 4.50 -0.24 -3.41
C ASP A 125 4.58 -0.60 -4.89
N LEU A 126 5.39 0.14 -5.66
CA LEU A 126 5.61 -0.12 -7.08
C LEU A 126 6.19 -1.52 -7.31
N LEU A 127 7.31 -1.85 -6.67
CA LEU A 127 7.97 -3.13 -6.87
C LEU A 127 7.11 -4.29 -6.37
N TYR A 128 6.49 -4.14 -5.20
CA TYR A 128 5.59 -5.14 -4.63
C TYR A 128 4.42 -5.44 -5.57
N LEU A 129 3.76 -4.41 -6.12
CA LEU A 129 2.67 -4.58 -7.08
C LEU A 129 3.16 -5.35 -8.32
N ILE A 130 4.29 -4.93 -8.91
CA ILE A 130 4.83 -5.57 -10.10
C ILE A 130 5.12 -7.05 -9.82
N VAL A 131 5.88 -7.41 -8.78
CA VAL A 131 6.29 -8.81 -8.56
C VAL A 131 5.15 -9.72 -8.12
N SER A 132 4.18 -9.21 -7.34
CA SER A 132 3.05 -9.99 -6.83
C SER A 132 1.93 -10.19 -7.85
N SER A 133 1.82 -9.30 -8.84
CA SER A 133 0.65 -9.20 -9.71
C SER A 133 0.91 -9.43 -11.19
N THR A 134 2.14 -9.80 -11.55
CA THR A 134 2.53 -10.13 -12.94
C THR A 134 3.21 -11.49 -13.02
N SER A 135 3.26 -12.09 -14.22
CA SER A 135 4.07 -13.28 -14.48
C SER A 135 5.53 -12.91 -14.75
N ALA A 136 6.45 -13.86 -14.54
CA ALA A 136 7.86 -13.69 -14.93
C ALA A 136 8.00 -13.38 -16.43
N SER A 137 7.20 -14.02 -17.29
CA SER A 137 7.18 -13.74 -18.73
C SER A 137 6.81 -12.29 -19.05
N LEU A 138 5.84 -11.71 -18.34
CA LEU A 138 5.43 -10.32 -18.53
C LEU A 138 6.52 -9.36 -18.04
N ARG A 139 7.13 -9.62 -16.88
CA ARG A 139 8.22 -8.78 -16.35
C ARG A 139 9.44 -8.79 -17.26
N LYS A 140 9.82 -9.96 -17.79
CA LYS A 140 10.94 -10.06 -18.73
C LYS A 140 10.83 -9.10 -19.93
N ILE A 141 9.61 -8.81 -20.38
CA ILE A 141 9.36 -7.94 -21.53
C ILE A 141 9.10 -6.49 -21.09
N HIS A 142 8.32 -6.29 -20.03
CA HIS A 142 7.70 -5.00 -19.71
C HIS A 142 8.20 -4.35 -18.40
N PHE A 143 9.16 -4.94 -17.68
CA PHE A 143 9.57 -4.42 -16.37
C PHE A 143 9.97 -2.94 -16.41
N ASN A 144 10.85 -2.54 -17.32
CA ASN A 144 11.25 -1.14 -17.48
C ASN A 144 10.08 -0.25 -17.89
N GLN A 145 9.18 -0.76 -18.74
CA GLN A 145 7.98 -0.01 -19.14
C GLN A 145 7.07 0.27 -17.94
N PHE A 146 6.91 -0.67 -17.01
CA PHE A 146 6.14 -0.43 -15.78
C PHE A 146 6.77 0.66 -14.91
N LEU A 147 8.10 0.66 -14.76
CA LEU A 147 8.82 1.69 -14.01
C LEU A 147 8.69 3.07 -14.69
N ASP A 148 8.79 3.12 -16.01
CA ASP A 148 8.68 4.34 -16.79
C ASP A 148 7.27 4.93 -16.70
N THR A 149 6.24 4.12 -16.90
CA THR A 149 4.84 4.54 -16.78
C THR A 149 4.54 5.11 -15.40
N TYR A 150 5.00 4.43 -14.34
CA TYR A 150 4.83 4.93 -12.97
C TYR A 150 5.52 6.27 -12.77
N TYR A 151 6.80 6.37 -13.16
CA TYR A 151 7.58 7.58 -12.89
C TYR A 151 7.10 8.77 -13.74
N GLN A 152 6.71 8.56 -15.00
CA GLN A 152 6.10 9.60 -15.84
C GLN A 152 4.80 10.12 -15.22
N THR A 153 3.93 9.23 -14.76
CA THR A 153 2.67 9.61 -14.10
C THR A 153 2.93 10.40 -12.81
N LEU A 154 3.93 9.97 -12.03
CA LEU A 154 4.36 10.69 -10.82
C LEU A 154 4.91 12.09 -11.16
N GLU A 155 5.75 12.19 -12.18
CA GLU A 155 6.35 13.44 -12.64
C GLU A 155 5.27 14.43 -13.06
N GLU A 156 4.34 14.01 -13.92
CA GLU A 156 3.20 14.83 -14.35
C GLU A 156 2.34 15.28 -13.17
N THR A 157 2.04 14.37 -12.24
CA THR A 157 1.22 14.68 -11.05
C THR A 157 1.89 15.70 -10.15
N LEU A 158 3.19 15.57 -9.89
CA LEU A 158 3.94 16.51 -9.07
C LEU A 158 4.03 17.90 -9.71
N LEU A 159 4.23 17.96 -11.04
CA LEU A 159 4.25 19.22 -11.79
C LEU A 159 2.88 19.93 -11.74
N LEU A 160 1.77 19.20 -11.81
CA LEU A 160 0.42 19.77 -11.64
C LEU A 160 0.20 20.38 -10.24
N CYS A 161 1.01 20.00 -9.26
CA CYS A 161 0.99 20.55 -7.90
C CYS A 161 2.10 21.58 -7.65
N ASP A 162 2.76 22.10 -8.71
CA ASP A 162 3.89 23.03 -8.63
C ASP A 162 5.10 22.48 -7.82
N VAL A 163 5.25 21.15 -7.79
CA VAL A 163 6.37 20.46 -7.13
C VAL A 163 7.38 19.98 -8.17
N GLU A 164 8.64 20.40 -8.03
CA GLU A 164 9.72 19.97 -8.92
C GLU A 164 10.13 18.50 -8.67
N PRO A 165 9.85 17.55 -9.59
CA PRO A 165 10.01 16.12 -9.32
C PRO A 165 11.46 15.72 -9.07
N LYS A 166 12.40 16.28 -9.83
CA LYS A 166 13.84 16.01 -9.69
C LYS A 166 14.40 16.39 -8.31
N LYS A 167 13.77 17.35 -7.63
CA LYS A 167 14.16 17.80 -6.29
C LYS A 167 13.62 16.90 -5.19
N VAL A 168 12.39 16.38 -5.35
CA VAL A 168 11.70 15.62 -4.30
C VAL A 168 11.87 14.10 -4.44
N TYR A 169 11.89 13.60 -5.68
CA TYR A 169 12.08 12.18 -5.97
C TYR A 169 12.41 11.97 -7.46
N SER A 170 13.71 11.99 -7.79
CA SER A 170 14.18 11.77 -9.17
C SER A 170 14.10 10.30 -9.60
N LYS A 171 14.22 10.02 -10.90
CA LYS A 171 14.26 8.65 -11.43
C LYS A 171 15.47 7.86 -10.90
N ASP A 172 16.60 8.52 -10.69
CA ASP A 172 17.78 7.92 -10.07
C ASP A 172 17.54 7.56 -8.59
N MET A 173 16.77 8.41 -7.88
CA MET A 173 16.32 8.09 -6.52
C MET A 173 15.39 6.87 -6.51
N LEU A 174 14.47 6.77 -7.48
CA LEU A 174 13.62 5.58 -7.65
C LEU A 174 14.45 4.31 -7.87
N PHE A 175 15.41 4.33 -8.79
CA PHE A 175 16.26 3.16 -9.06
C PHE A 175 17.13 2.75 -7.87
N TYR A 176 17.62 3.72 -7.11
CA TYR A 176 18.34 3.45 -5.89
C TYR A 176 17.40 2.83 -4.83
N ASP A 177 16.20 3.38 -4.65
CA ASP A 177 15.24 2.87 -3.67
C ASP A 177 14.73 1.46 -4.02
N LEU A 178 14.54 1.15 -5.31
CA LEU A 178 14.18 -0.20 -5.78
C LEU A 178 15.18 -1.27 -5.28
N LYS A 179 16.48 -0.97 -5.29
CA LYS A 179 17.52 -1.85 -4.74
C LYS A 179 17.37 -2.03 -3.23
N MET A 180 17.06 -0.94 -2.53
CA MET A 180 16.94 -0.96 -1.07
C MET A 180 15.71 -1.72 -0.59
N VAL A 181 14.59 -1.65 -1.32
CA VAL A 181 13.33 -2.29 -0.92
C VAL A 181 13.19 -3.72 -1.44
N GLY A 182 13.98 -4.13 -2.44
CA GLY A 182 13.95 -5.46 -3.07
C GLY A 182 13.80 -6.64 -2.11
N PRO A 183 14.66 -6.80 -1.08
CA PRO A 183 14.55 -7.90 -0.12
C PRO A 183 13.22 -7.90 0.65
N ALA A 184 12.74 -6.72 1.07
CA ALA A 184 11.48 -6.59 1.79
C ALA A 184 10.28 -6.90 0.89
N CYS A 185 10.31 -6.45 -0.38
CA CYS A 185 9.28 -6.76 -1.36
C CYS A 185 9.21 -8.27 -1.65
N LEU A 186 10.36 -8.97 -1.74
CA LEU A 186 10.37 -10.43 -1.89
C LEU A 186 9.65 -11.12 -0.72
N ILE A 187 9.98 -10.75 0.52
CA ILE A 187 9.37 -11.35 1.71
C ILE A 187 7.85 -11.19 1.71
N VAL A 188 7.36 -9.98 1.42
CA VAL A 188 5.91 -9.71 1.44
C VAL A 188 5.20 -10.33 0.25
N ALA A 189 5.80 -10.29 -0.95
CA ALA A 189 5.29 -11.00 -2.13
C ALA A 189 5.18 -12.51 -1.88
N ASN A 190 6.19 -13.12 -1.27
CA ASN A 190 6.17 -14.53 -0.90
C ASN A 190 4.96 -14.88 -0.02
N THR A 191 4.66 -14.06 1.00
CA THR A 191 3.48 -14.25 1.86
C THR A 191 2.17 -14.09 1.09
N ALA A 192 2.05 -13.06 0.24
CA ALA A 192 0.84 -12.84 -0.55
C ALA A 192 0.58 -13.97 -1.57
N ILE A 193 1.65 -14.46 -2.22
CA ILE A 193 1.56 -15.57 -3.19
C ILE A 193 1.20 -16.86 -2.47
N TRP A 194 1.81 -17.15 -1.31
CA TRP A 194 1.45 -18.31 -0.48
C TRP A 194 -0.04 -18.28 -0.10
N LEU A 195 -0.54 -17.13 0.35
CA LEU A 195 -1.94 -16.93 0.69
C LEU A 195 -2.86 -17.12 -0.50
N SER A 196 -2.56 -16.49 -1.64
CA SER A 196 -3.40 -16.60 -2.86
C SER A 196 -3.36 -17.97 -3.53
N SER A 197 -2.32 -18.77 -3.26
CA SER A 197 -2.15 -20.11 -3.83
C SER A 197 -2.95 -21.20 -3.10
N GLY A 198 -3.69 -20.89 -2.03
CA GLY A 198 -4.36 -21.93 -1.26
C GLY A 198 -3.48 -22.63 -0.24
N LEU A 199 -2.25 -22.17 -0.01
CA LEU A 199 -1.30 -22.90 0.83
C LEU A 199 -1.40 -22.52 2.32
N GLN A 200 -1.98 -21.35 2.64
CA GLN A 200 -2.27 -20.94 4.01
C GLN A 200 -3.65 -21.40 4.48
N GLN A 201 -3.77 -22.63 4.98
CA GLN A 201 -5.06 -23.19 5.44
C GLN A 201 -5.34 -22.94 6.94
N GLU A 202 -4.33 -22.62 7.74
CA GLU A 202 -4.44 -22.45 9.20
C GLU A 202 -4.07 -21.04 9.67
N GLY A 203 -4.38 -20.72 10.94
CA GLY A 203 -4.06 -19.43 11.56
C GLY A 203 -5.16 -18.36 11.44
N HIS A 204 -4.82 -17.12 11.81
CA HIS A 204 -5.74 -15.97 11.81
C HIS A 204 -6.00 -15.40 10.42
N VAL A 205 -5.02 -15.51 9.51
CA VAL A 205 -5.15 -15.13 8.09
C VAL A 205 -5.09 -16.42 7.29
N ARG A 206 -6.11 -16.68 6.48
CA ARG A 206 -6.26 -17.92 5.69
C ARG A 206 -6.56 -17.59 4.24
N SER A 207 -6.16 -18.51 3.37
CA SER A 207 -6.48 -18.44 1.95
C SER A 207 -7.99 -18.47 1.73
N LYS A 208 -8.46 -17.71 0.74
CA LYS A 208 -9.83 -17.83 0.21
C LYS A 208 -9.99 -19.07 -0.68
N VAL A 209 -8.88 -19.55 -1.26
CA VAL A 209 -8.81 -20.80 -2.01
C VAL A 209 -8.65 -21.96 -1.04
N ILE A 210 -9.59 -22.90 -1.07
CA ILE A 210 -9.57 -24.12 -0.26
C ILE A 210 -9.13 -25.27 -1.16
N LEU A 211 -8.02 -25.91 -0.83
CA LEU A 211 -7.50 -27.08 -1.54
C LEU A 211 -8.00 -28.34 -0.82
N THR A 212 -8.72 -29.19 -1.53
CA THR A 212 -9.44 -30.32 -0.93
C THR A 212 -8.77 -31.67 -1.21
N THR A 213 -8.01 -31.77 -2.30
CA THR A 213 -7.29 -32.98 -2.69
C THR A 213 -5.78 -32.81 -2.56
N GLU A 214 -5.05 -33.92 -2.45
CA GLU A 214 -3.58 -33.89 -2.44
C GLU A 214 -3.01 -33.44 -3.80
N GLU A 215 -3.68 -33.78 -4.91
CA GLU A 215 -3.28 -33.33 -6.24
C GLU A 215 -3.38 -31.80 -6.39
N GLU A 216 -4.47 -31.19 -5.90
CA GLU A 216 -4.64 -29.73 -5.87
C GLU A 216 -3.53 -29.05 -5.04
N LYS A 217 -3.16 -29.64 -3.91
CA LYS A 217 -2.06 -29.14 -3.06
C LYS A 217 -0.71 -29.21 -3.78
N GLU A 218 -0.40 -30.36 -4.38
CA GLU A 218 0.85 -30.55 -5.12
C GLU A 218 0.96 -29.55 -6.29
N GLN A 219 -0.12 -29.37 -7.06
CA GLN A 219 -0.17 -28.39 -8.15
C GLN A 219 0.02 -26.96 -7.64
N ALA A 220 -0.62 -26.59 -6.52
CA ALA A 220 -0.46 -25.29 -5.90
C ALA A 220 0.98 -25.04 -5.42
N GLU A 221 1.60 -26.03 -4.78
CA GLU A 221 3.00 -25.94 -4.34
C GLU A 221 3.98 -25.78 -5.51
N ASN A 222 3.80 -26.57 -6.57
CA ASN A 222 4.65 -26.49 -7.77
C ASN A 222 4.53 -25.10 -8.42
N LYS A 223 3.31 -24.62 -8.61
CA LYS A 223 3.06 -23.28 -9.16
C LYS A 223 3.64 -22.18 -8.26
N TYR A 224 3.48 -22.30 -6.94
CA TYR A 224 4.08 -21.36 -5.98
C TYR A 224 5.60 -21.32 -6.11
N ARG A 225 6.27 -22.48 -6.19
CA ARG A 225 7.73 -22.57 -6.36
C ARG A 225 8.19 -21.92 -7.66
N GLU A 226 7.48 -22.16 -8.77
CA GLU A 226 7.78 -21.53 -10.05
C GLU A 226 7.68 -20.00 -9.98
N ILE A 227 6.61 -19.47 -9.38
CA ILE A 227 6.41 -18.03 -9.25
C ILE A 227 7.51 -17.40 -8.38
N VAL A 228 7.77 -17.96 -7.19
CA VAL A 228 8.76 -17.41 -6.25
C VAL A 228 10.16 -17.49 -6.83
N SER A 229 10.53 -18.60 -7.49
CA SER A 229 11.83 -18.73 -8.16
C SER A 229 11.98 -17.68 -9.25
N GLY A 230 10.95 -17.48 -10.08
CA GLY A 230 10.97 -16.43 -11.10
C GLY A 230 11.13 -15.02 -10.52
N ILE A 231 10.53 -14.71 -9.37
CA ILE A 231 10.73 -13.43 -8.69
C ILE A 231 12.16 -13.29 -8.17
N ILE A 232 12.73 -14.35 -7.60
CA ILE A 232 14.12 -14.35 -7.11
C ILE A 232 15.08 -14.11 -8.26
N ASP A 233 14.91 -14.81 -9.38
CA ASP A 233 15.74 -14.65 -10.59
C ASP A 233 15.63 -13.23 -11.14
N ASP A 234 14.41 -12.70 -11.26
CA ASP A 234 14.15 -11.34 -11.72
C ASP A 234 14.86 -10.32 -10.84
N LEU A 235 14.61 -10.35 -9.52
CA LEU A 235 15.19 -9.39 -8.57
C LEU A 235 16.71 -9.50 -8.49
N SER A 236 17.27 -10.70 -8.63
CA SER A 236 18.73 -10.90 -8.71
C SER A 236 19.30 -10.30 -10.00
N SER A 237 18.64 -10.53 -11.14
CA SER A 237 19.05 -9.98 -12.43
C SER A 237 18.99 -8.46 -12.50
N TYR A 238 18.05 -7.84 -11.77
CA TYR A 238 17.95 -6.38 -11.63
C TYR A 238 18.97 -5.81 -10.63
N GLY A 239 19.67 -6.67 -9.87
CA GLY A 239 20.59 -6.27 -8.80
C GLY A 239 19.87 -5.75 -7.55
N TYR A 240 18.64 -6.20 -7.30
CA TYR A 240 17.81 -5.83 -6.14
C TYR A 240 17.87 -6.87 -5.02
N LEU A 241 18.48 -8.03 -5.29
CA LEU A 241 18.89 -9.02 -4.31
C LEU A 241 20.38 -9.31 -4.51
N LEU A 242 21.13 -9.29 -3.41
CA LEU A 242 22.49 -9.80 -3.35
C LEU A 242 22.37 -11.22 -2.80
N LEU A 243 22.44 -12.21 -3.69
CA LEU A 243 22.52 -13.63 -3.34
C LEU A 243 23.98 -14.07 -3.26
#